data_AF-A0A2V7TIS6-F1
#
_entry.id   AF-A0A2V7TIS6-F1
#
_cell.length_a   1.000
_cell.length_b   1.000
_cell.length_c   1.000
_cell.angle_alpha   90.00
_cell.angle_beta   90.00
_cell.angle_gamma   90.00
#
_symmetry.space_group_name_H-M   'P 1'
#
loop_
_entity.id
_entity.type
_entity.pdbx_description
1 polymer ?
#
loop_
_entity_poly.entity_id
_entity_poly.type
_entity_poly.pdbx_seq_one_letter_code
_entity_poly.pdbx_strand_id
1 'polypeptide(L)'
;MRYLRRGLPPASGRAGPGDHRARHSPTAVPAGTRLRRLRGHRLSRALGSLRADADERGLARARRPARSARRASRAGAGAGHGAAARGGLGQGVRGYHDARRSPAGDGGRRAVMSLRFRYRAATPDGQVMEGVLHAPSRQSVLEELRRQHLYPVTVDESTPTGAPRGGRQLGRRAAVTLWTRNAATLLGAGVPLDRALAFTAQYASHHGLAETVRQVRRAVQGGASLADALAQHPRYFDPLFVAMVSAGESSGALDVVFVRLSEHMEESAELRSQVLSALLYPALLAVVATVGVIVLLGFVIPRFANVLADVGGTLPLSTHLLLGASALLTKAWWLWLSLGAAGAYLISSALARPETRRRWHAARLAWPWIGDLELKYSTARLARTLGLLLKSGVPALPALKIARASATNLMVQESVDRAAAALAEGSALAPSLAGTLPPLALQMIAVGEESGRLEDLCLRVADTYDGEVRRSLRTGVALLEPALIVIFGALVGFVALGMLQAIYGINLKVS
;
A
#
# COMPACT_ATOMS: atom_id res chain seq x y z
N MET A 1 -90.70 50.68 9.86
CA MET A 1 -90.71 51.09 11.29
C MET A 1 -89.31 51.53 11.70
N ARG A 2 -89.17 52.81 12.12
CA ARG A 2 -88.24 53.41 13.12
C ARG A 2 -86.78 52.90 13.24
N TYR A 3 -85.77 53.74 12.91
CA TYR A 3 -84.84 54.50 13.81
C TYR A 3 -83.65 53.65 14.32
N LEU A 4 -82.34 53.99 14.27
CA LEU A 4 -81.51 55.19 14.55
C LEU A 4 -80.08 54.93 13.93
N ARG A 5 -79.38 55.79 13.15
CA ARG A 5 -78.64 57.06 13.45
C ARG A 5 -77.83 57.01 14.77
N ARG A 6 -76.55 57.40 14.90
CA ARG A 6 -75.60 58.14 14.05
C ARG A 6 -74.23 58.20 14.78
N GLY A 7 -73.13 58.21 14.04
CA GLY A 7 -71.79 58.67 14.48
C GLY A 7 -70.86 58.80 13.27
N LEU A 8 -70.59 60.03 12.85
CA LEU A 8 -69.85 60.53 11.67
C LEU A 8 -68.95 61.70 12.18
N PRO A 9 -68.05 62.36 11.41
CA PRO A 9 -67.05 61.97 10.39
C PRO A 9 -65.74 62.85 10.53
N PRO A 10 -65.08 63.46 9.50
CA PRO A 10 -64.74 63.12 8.08
C PRO A 10 -63.25 63.38 7.70
N ALA A 11 -62.86 63.00 6.45
CA ALA A 11 -62.10 63.80 5.44
C ALA A 11 -61.41 62.86 4.42
N SER A 12 -61.91 62.65 3.19
CA SER A 12 -61.79 63.47 1.94
C SER A 12 -60.35 63.59 1.39
N GLY A 13 -60.01 63.28 0.14
CA GLY A 13 -60.78 62.75 -0.99
C GLY A 13 -60.02 62.83 -2.35
N ARG A 14 -60.70 62.29 -3.40
CA ARG A 14 -60.68 62.67 -4.85
C ARG A 14 -59.38 62.42 -5.66
N ALA A 15 -59.38 62.03 -6.94
CA ALA A 15 -60.41 61.87 -7.99
C ALA A 15 -59.87 60.94 -9.13
N GLY A 16 -60.75 60.33 -9.94
CA GLY A 16 -60.42 59.79 -11.28
C GLY A 16 -60.56 60.89 -12.36
N PRO A 17 -60.79 60.59 -13.67
CA PRO A 17 -60.75 59.33 -14.43
C PRO A 17 -60.04 59.44 -15.82
N GLY A 18 -59.92 58.32 -16.55
CA GLY A 18 -60.17 58.27 -18.02
C GLY A 18 -59.06 58.63 -19.05
N ASP A 19 -58.49 57.57 -19.63
CA ASP A 19 -58.35 57.29 -21.08
C ASP A 19 -57.20 57.84 -22.00
N HIS A 20 -56.75 56.89 -22.83
CA HIS A 20 -56.20 56.98 -24.20
C HIS A 20 -54.71 57.34 -24.54
N ARG A 21 -54.14 56.41 -25.35
CA ARG A 21 -53.20 56.55 -26.50
C ARG A 21 -51.66 56.50 -26.28
N ALA A 22 -51.12 55.32 -26.64
CA ALA A 22 -50.22 55.04 -27.78
C ALA A 22 -48.72 55.47 -27.77
N ARG A 23 -47.90 54.50 -28.20
CA ARG A 23 -46.55 54.55 -28.84
C ARG A 23 -45.31 54.67 -27.93
N HIS A 24 -44.49 53.61 -27.89
CA HIS A 24 -43.22 53.48 -28.63
C HIS A 24 -42.40 52.29 -28.09
N SER A 25 -41.85 51.50 -29.02
CA SER A 25 -40.95 50.35 -28.81
C SER A 25 -39.48 50.81 -28.52
N PRO A 26 -38.49 49.90 -28.36
CA PRO A 26 -37.42 50.02 -27.35
C PRO A 26 -36.14 50.71 -27.84
N THR A 27 -35.44 51.39 -26.94
CA THR A 27 -34.10 51.97 -27.13
C THR A 27 -33.10 51.19 -26.28
N ALA A 28 -32.10 50.53 -26.86
CA ALA A 28 -30.86 51.05 -27.46
C ALA A 28 -29.67 50.96 -26.48
N VAL A 29 -28.67 50.18 -26.92
CA VAL A 29 -27.34 49.98 -26.34
C VAL A 29 -26.52 51.27 -26.41
N PRO A 30 -25.75 51.66 -25.37
CA PRO A 30 -24.68 52.61 -25.53
C PRO A 30 -23.31 51.93 -25.70
N ALA A 31 -22.55 52.44 -26.65
CA ALA A 31 -21.20 52.06 -27.01
C ALA A 31 -20.13 52.80 -26.18
N GLY A 32 -18.97 52.15 -26.03
CA GLY A 32 -17.68 52.84 -26.10
C GLY A 32 -16.88 53.01 -24.81
N THR A 33 -15.90 52.12 -24.58
CA THR A 33 -14.54 52.53 -24.22
C THR A 33 -13.52 51.46 -24.62
N ARG A 34 -12.40 51.93 -25.17
CA ARG A 34 -11.48 51.24 -26.08
C ARG A 34 -10.51 50.31 -25.33
N LEU A 35 -10.28 49.10 -25.88
CA LEU A 35 -9.15 48.24 -25.51
C LEU A 35 -7.84 48.82 -26.07
N ARG A 36 -6.88 49.08 -25.17
CA ARG A 36 -5.55 49.60 -25.48
C ARG A 36 -4.63 48.43 -25.89
N ARG A 37 -4.28 48.36 -27.19
CA ARG A 37 -3.24 47.47 -27.71
C ARG A 37 -1.88 47.86 -27.12
N LEU A 38 -1.14 46.90 -26.56
CA LEU A 38 0.27 47.03 -26.26
C LEU A 38 1.13 46.21 -27.24
N ARG A 39 2.29 46.79 -27.52
CA ARG A 39 3.13 46.67 -28.73
C ARG A 39 3.82 45.32 -28.88
N GLY A 40 3.85 44.83 -30.12
CA GLY A 40 4.83 43.86 -30.57
C GLY A 40 6.17 44.56 -30.83
N HIS A 41 7.23 44.09 -30.19
CA HIS A 41 8.59 44.42 -30.57
C HIS A 41 9.05 43.46 -31.67
N ARG A 42 9.32 44.04 -32.83
CA ARG A 42 10.16 43.46 -33.88
C ARG A 42 11.57 43.30 -33.32
N LEU A 43 12.19 42.14 -33.55
CA LEU A 43 13.63 42.06 -33.74
C LEU A 43 13.92 41.40 -35.09
N SER A 44 14.88 42.02 -35.75
CA SER A 44 15.28 41.95 -37.15
C SER A 44 16.09 40.70 -37.47
N ARG A 45 16.04 40.33 -38.75
CA ARG A 45 16.83 39.26 -39.38
C ARG A 45 18.23 39.78 -39.74
N ALA A 46 19.20 38.85 -39.73
CA ALA A 46 20.29 38.65 -40.69
C ALA A 46 21.75 38.74 -40.19
N LEU A 47 22.56 37.83 -40.79
CA LEU A 47 24.02 37.65 -40.81
C LEU A 47 24.58 36.94 -39.56
N GLY A 48 25.36 35.86 -39.63
CA GLY A 48 25.97 35.13 -40.75
C GLY A 48 27.18 34.35 -40.21
N SER A 49 27.55 33.25 -40.89
CA SER A 49 28.84 32.52 -40.79
C SER A 49 29.10 31.72 -39.48
N LEU A 50 29.81 30.60 -39.41
CA LEU A 50 30.55 29.73 -40.34
C LEU A 50 30.99 28.47 -39.54
N ARG A 51 31.31 27.38 -40.26
CA ARG A 51 31.95 26.09 -39.86
C ARG A 51 31.00 25.00 -39.31
N ALA A 52 30.62 23.95 -40.06
CA ALA A 52 31.38 22.93 -40.82
C ALA A 52 32.11 21.91 -39.92
N ASP A 53 31.58 20.68 -39.86
CA ASP A 53 32.12 19.45 -40.49
C ASP A 53 31.03 18.36 -40.36
N ALA A 54 30.49 17.77 -41.45
CA ALA A 54 31.09 16.77 -42.34
C ALA A 54 31.62 15.60 -41.51
N ASP A 55 31.06 14.39 -41.50
CA ASP A 55 30.97 13.37 -42.55
C ASP A 55 31.01 12.05 -41.71
N GLU A 56 30.45 10.89 -42.02
CA GLU A 56 30.06 10.30 -43.27
C GLU A 56 29.36 8.95 -43.00
N ARG A 57 28.56 8.52 -44.00
CA ARG A 57 28.36 7.13 -44.48
C ARG A 57 27.82 6.11 -43.45
N GLY A 58 26.70 5.43 -43.71
CA GLY A 58 25.96 5.24 -44.94
C GLY A 58 25.32 3.86 -44.90
N LEU A 59 24.06 3.82 -45.38
CA LEU A 59 23.45 2.77 -46.21
C LEU A 59 23.48 1.31 -45.70
N ALA A 60 22.49 0.45 -45.93
CA ALA A 60 21.14 0.53 -46.41
C ALA A 60 20.60 -0.92 -46.33
N ARG A 61 19.29 -1.03 -46.11
CA ARG A 61 18.38 -1.98 -46.77
C ARG A 61 18.62 -3.51 -46.64
N ALA A 62 17.67 -4.10 -45.92
CA ALA A 62 16.53 -4.87 -46.47
C ALA A 62 16.64 -6.39 -46.72
N ARG A 63 15.54 -7.04 -46.27
CA ARG A 63 14.82 -8.21 -46.82
C ARG A 63 15.26 -9.64 -46.42
N ARG A 64 14.29 -10.29 -45.73
CA ARG A 64 13.94 -11.74 -45.60
C ARG A 64 13.92 -12.48 -46.97
N PRO A 65 13.63 -13.82 -47.11
CA PRO A 65 13.45 -14.97 -46.17
C PRO A 65 14.13 -16.32 -46.63
N ALA A 66 13.83 -17.43 -45.92
CA ALA A 66 13.58 -18.82 -46.39
C ALA A 66 14.70 -19.91 -46.42
N ARG A 67 14.43 -20.97 -45.62
CA ARG A 67 14.48 -22.43 -45.86
C ARG A 67 15.53 -23.09 -46.79
N SER A 68 16.17 -24.10 -46.18
CA SER A 68 16.27 -25.53 -46.59
C SER A 68 17.56 -26.07 -47.24
N ALA A 69 18.01 -27.19 -46.64
CA ALA A 69 18.27 -28.51 -47.24
C ALA A 69 19.73 -29.04 -47.30
N ARG A 70 19.92 -30.18 -46.58
CA ARG A 70 20.66 -31.43 -46.91
C ARG A 70 22.18 -31.33 -47.18
N ARG A 71 23.04 -32.29 -46.82
CA ARG A 71 22.96 -33.75 -47.10
C ARG A 71 24.14 -34.52 -46.43
N ALA A 72 23.91 -35.82 -46.16
CA ALA A 72 24.81 -37.00 -46.26
C ALA A 72 26.05 -37.12 -45.34
N SER A 73 26.59 -38.28 -44.95
CA SER A 73 26.24 -39.72 -44.95
C SER A 73 27.48 -40.51 -44.46
N ARG A 74 27.34 -41.56 -43.65
CA ARG A 74 28.19 -42.79 -43.52
C ARG A 74 27.62 -43.62 -42.35
N ALA A 75 26.99 -44.80 -42.52
CA ALA A 75 27.51 -46.14 -42.89
C ALA A 75 28.77 -46.51 -42.07
N GLY A 76 28.92 -47.62 -41.35
CA GLY A 76 28.16 -48.87 -41.12
C GLY A 76 29.14 -49.90 -40.51
N ALA A 77 28.63 -51.08 -40.09
CA ALA A 77 29.32 -52.37 -39.91
C ALA A 77 29.93 -52.79 -38.54
N GLY A 78 29.70 -54.09 -38.23
CA GLY A 78 30.46 -54.98 -37.31
C GLY A 78 29.69 -55.39 -36.04
N ALA A 79 28.99 -56.54 -35.96
CA ALA A 79 29.52 -57.91 -35.72
C ALA A 79 30.35 -58.02 -34.42
N GLY A 80 30.20 -58.97 -33.49
CA GLY A 80 29.43 -60.21 -33.36
C GLY A 80 30.09 -61.05 -32.23
N HIS A 81 29.32 -61.98 -31.62
CA HIS A 81 29.75 -63.16 -30.81
C HIS A 81 30.58 -62.91 -29.53
N GLY A 82 30.55 -63.73 -28.47
CA GLY A 82 29.92 -64.99 -28.09
C GLY A 82 30.23 -65.16 -26.58
N ALA A 83 29.29 -65.59 -25.75
CA ALA A 83 29.07 -67.00 -25.35
C ALA A 83 30.08 -67.54 -24.31
N ALA A 84 29.48 -68.19 -23.30
CA ALA A 84 30.01 -69.25 -22.42
C ALA A 84 30.94 -68.84 -21.26
N ALA A 85 30.93 -69.49 -20.10
CA ALA A 85 29.98 -70.44 -19.49
C ALA A 85 30.41 -70.71 -18.03
N ARG A 86 29.40 -70.98 -17.20
CA ARG A 86 29.26 -72.05 -16.19
C ARG A 86 30.29 -72.30 -15.08
N GLY A 87 29.68 -72.65 -13.94
CA GLY A 87 30.14 -73.64 -12.94
C GLY A 87 30.44 -72.97 -11.60
N GLY A 88 29.93 -73.37 -10.45
CA GLY A 88 29.13 -74.51 -9.98
C GLY A 88 29.18 -74.44 -8.44
N LEU A 89 28.03 -74.35 -7.78
CA LEU A 89 27.51 -75.29 -6.77
C LEU A 89 28.49 -75.86 -5.72
N GLY A 90 28.09 -75.73 -4.46
CA GLY A 90 28.60 -76.44 -3.27
C GLY A 90 28.36 -75.57 -2.03
N GLN A 91 27.21 -75.59 -1.35
CA GLN A 91 26.57 -76.63 -0.52
C GLN A 91 27.32 -76.95 0.78
N GLY A 92 26.64 -76.74 1.92
CA GLY A 92 27.01 -77.18 3.27
C GLY A 92 27.84 -76.16 4.05
N VAL A 93 27.71 -75.93 5.36
CA VAL A 93 27.11 -76.73 6.43
C VAL A 93 26.71 -75.81 7.60
N ARG A 94 25.68 -76.27 8.31
CA ARG A 94 25.15 -75.88 9.63
C ARG A 94 26.19 -75.50 10.70
N GLY A 95 25.71 -74.78 11.72
CA GLY A 95 25.97 -75.22 13.10
C GLY A 95 26.43 -74.14 14.07
N TYR A 96 25.48 -73.71 14.91
CA TYR A 96 25.65 -73.06 16.20
C TYR A 96 26.58 -73.83 17.16
N HIS A 97 27.38 -73.12 17.96
CA HIS A 97 27.62 -73.27 19.42
C HIS A 97 28.75 -72.28 19.80
N ASP A 98 28.43 -71.19 20.49
CA ASP A 98 28.42 -71.04 21.95
C ASP A 98 29.84 -70.91 22.57
N ALA A 99 30.17 -69.70 23.05
CA ALA A 99 30.65 -69.46 24.42
C ALA A 99 31.31 -68.08 24.59
N ARG A 100 30.62 -67.23 25.37
CA ARG A 100 31.16 -66.43 26.49
C ARG A 100 32.35 -65.49 26.23
N ARG A 101 32.06 -64.18 26.16
CA ARG A 101 32.36 -63.15 27.20
C ARG A 101 32.37 -61.75 26.57
N SER A 102 31.44 -60.89 27.00
CA SER A 102 31.63 -59.44 27.02
C SER A 102 32.71 -59.08 28.08
N PRO A 103 33.37 -57.92 27.99
CA PRO A 103 32.71 -56.64 28.26
C PRO A 103 32.99 -55.54 27.23
N ALA A 104 32.15 -54.52 27.36
CA ALA A 104 32.03 -53.31 26.57
C ALA A 104 33.32 -52.49 26.40
N GLY A 105 33.42 -51.83 25.25
CA GLY A 105 34.36 -50.76 24.93
C GLY A 105 33.86 -49.99 23.71
N ASP A 106 33.18 -48.89 23.98
CA ASP A 106 32.61 -47.92 23.04
C ASP A 106 33.67 -47.36 22.05
N GLY A 107 33.26 -47.15 20.80
CA GLY A 107 34.14 -46.76 19.68
C GLY A 107 33.33 -46.40 18.43
N GLY A 108 32.51 -45.36 18.57
CA GLY A 108 31.51 -44.92 17.60
C GLY A 108 31.98 -44.73 16.16
N ARG A 109 31.08 -45.13 15.24
CA ARG A 109 31.07 -44.69 13.84
C ARG A 109 30.95 -43.16 13.80
N ARG A 110 32.03 -42.46 13.46
CA ARG A 110 32.00 -41.02 13.15
C ARG A 110 31.13 -40.78 11.92
N ALA A 111 29.93 -40.24 12.15
CA ALA A 111 29.18 -39.55 11.12
C ALA A 111 30.04 -38.40 10.58
N VAL A 112 30.38 -38.44 9.29
CA VAL A 112 31.12 -37.34 8.65
C VAL A 112 30.18 -36.14 8.59
N MET A 113 30.40 -35.15 9.46
CA MET A 113 29.66 -33.89 9.40
C MET A 113 29.97 -33.19 8.07
N SER A 114 28.96 -33.02 7.22
CA SER A 114 29.07 -32.19 6.02
C SER A 114 28.96 -30.72 6.43
N LEU A 115 30.06 -29.98 6.35
CA LEU A 115 30.09 -28.54 6.58
C LEU A 115 29.69 -27.81 5.30
N ARG A 116 29.08 -26.63 5.45
CA ARG A 116 28.66 -25.80 4.31
C ARG A 116 29.75 -24.76 4.07
N PHE A 117 30.27 -24.66 2.85
CA PHE A 117 31.29 -23.70 2.45
C PHE A 117 30.74 -22.78 1.36
N ARG A 118 30.92 -21.47 1.52
CA ARG A 118 30.68 -20.52 0.42
C ARG A 118 31.99 -20.32 -0.33
N TYR A 119 31.94 -20.41 -1.65
CA TYR A 119 33.11 -20.17 -2.48
C TYR A 119 32.83 -19.10 -3.53
N ARG A 120 33.89 -18.38 -3.88
CA ARG A 120 33.97 -17.51 -5.05
C ARG A 120 35.09 -18.05 -5.91
N ALA A 121 34.79 -18.45 -7.13
CA ALA A 121 35.76 -19.04 -8.05
C ALA A 121 35.65 -18.42 -9.45
N ALA A 122 36.78 -18.24 -10.12
CA ALA A 122 36.84 -17.70 -11.47
C ALA A 122 36.87 -18.84 -12.50
N THR A 123 36.10 -18.69 -13.58
CA THR A 123 36.24 -19.53 -14.77
C THR A 123 37.53 -19.18 -15.52
N PRO A 124 38.00 -20.06 -16.43
CA PRO A 124 39.16 -19.75 -17.29
C PRO A 124 38.99 -18.46 -18.11
N ASP A 125 37.76 -18.08 -18.41
CA ASP A 125 37.40 -16.84 -19.13
C ASP A 125 37.35 -15.59 -18.22
N GLY A 126 37.74 -15.71 -16.95
CA GLY A 126 37.79 -14.59 -16.00
C GLY A 126 36.44 -14.21 -15.38
N GLN A 127 35.37 -14.98 -15.60
CA GLN A 127 34.09 -14.73 -14.96
C GLN A 127 34.06 -15.31 -13.55
N VAL A 128 33.72 -14.47 -12.57
CA VAL A 128 33.67 -14.86 -11.16
C VAL A 128 32.29 -15.40 -10.82
N MET A 129 32.23 -16.64 -10.36
CA MET A 129 31.02 -17.34 -9.94
C MET A 129 31.03 -17.56 -8.41
N GLU A 130 29.88 -17.36 -7.79
CA GLU A 130 29.68 -17.58 -6.36
C GLU A 130 28.71 -18.74 -6.14
N GLY A 131 29.07 -19.65 -5.24
CA GLY A 131 28.31 -20.86 -4.98
C GLY A 131 28.46 -21.33 -3.54
N VAL A 132 27.67 -22.35 -3.20
CA VAL A 132 27.73 -22.99 -1.89
C VAL A 132 27.86 -24.48 -2.08
N LEU A 133 28.90 -25.06 -1.48
CA LEU A 133 29.22 -26.48 -1.59
C LEU A 133 29.21 -27.12 -0.20
N HIS A 134 28.71 -28.35 -0.11
CA HIS A 134 28.73 -29.14 1.11
C HIS A 134 29.89 -30.12 1.05
N ALA A 135 30.82 -30.03 1.99
CA ALA A 135 32.01 -30.85 2.01
C ALA A 135 32.46 -31.13 3.45
N PRO A 136 33.19 -32.23 3.69
CA PRO A 136 33.71 -32.55 5.00
C PRO A 136 34.88 -31.65 5.43
N SER A 137 35.55 -30.99 4.48
CA SER A 137 36.67 -30.09 4.76
C SER A 137 36.84 -29.03 3.67
N ARG A 138 37.51 -27.91 4.00
CA ARG A 138 37.89 -26.87 3.03
C ARG A 138 38.71 -27.44 1.86
N GLN A 139 39.55 -28.44 2.13
CA GLN A 139 40.41 -29.07 1.13
C GLN A 139 39.60 -29.85 0.09
N SER A 140 38.54 -30.54 0.51
CA SER A 140 37.60 -31.23 -0.39
C SER A 140 36.83 -30.26 -1.30
N VAL A 141 36.54 -29.04 -0.84
CA VAL A 141 35.92 -28.00 -1.70
C VAL A 141 36.89 -27.52 -2.78
N LEU A 142 38.16 -27.31 -2.43
CA LEU A 142 39.18 -26.89 -3.39
C LEU A 142 39.41 -27.95 -4.47
N GLU A 143 39.40 -29.24 -4.10
CA GLU A 143 39.52 -30.36 -5.03
C GLU A 143 38.33 -30.44 -6.00
N GLU A 144 37.10 -30.25 -5.48
CA GLU A 144 35.89 -30.26 -6.30
C GLU A 144 35.82 -29.05 -7.25
N LEU A 145 36.24 -27.86 -6.81
CA LEU A 145 36.35 -26.67 -7.67
C LEU A 145 37.40 -26.85 -8.76
N ARG A 146 38.55 -27.45 -8.45
CA ARG A 146 39.57 -27.79 -9.45
C ARG A 146 39.08 -28.82 -10.46
N ARG A 147 38.31 -29.83 -10.03
CA ARG A 147 37.64 -30.79 -10.94
C ARG A 147 36.70 -30.12 -11.92
N GLN A 148 36.08 -29.02 -11.52
CA GLN A 148 35.16 -28.24 -12.35
C GLN A 148 35.89 -27.17 -13.20
N HIS A 149 37.22 -27.18 -13.23
CA HIS A 149 38.05 -26.18 -13.90
C HIS A 149 37.80 -24.73 -13.41
N LEU A 150 37.40 -24.57 -12.15
CA LEU A 150 37.19 -23.29 -11.51
C LEU A 150 38.37 -22.95 -10.60
N TYR A 151 38.91 -21.74 -10.72
CA TYR A 151 40.01 -21.24 -9.90
C TYR A 151 39.47 -20.57 -8.63
N PRO A 152 39.68 -21.14 -7.44
CA PRO A 152 39.14 -20.58 -6.20
C PRO A 152 39.81 -19.25 -5.85
N VAL A 153 39.00 -18.20 -5.68
CA VAL A 153 39.40 -16.86 -5.25
C VAL A 153 39.25 -16.73 -3.73
N THR A 154 38.11 -17.15 -3.19
CA THR A 154 37.87 -17.26 -1.74
C THR A 154 37.04 -18.50 -1.41
N VAL A 155 37.36 -19.17 -0.30
CA VAL A 155 36.61 -20.31 0.23
C VAL A 155 36.52 -20.13 1.74
N ASP A 156 35.32 -19.83 2.23
CA ASP A 156 35.03 -19.56 3.63
C ASP A 156 34.08 -20.61 4.20
N GLU A 157 34.39 -21.10 5.39
CA GLU A 157 33.53 -22.02 6.12
C GLU A 157 32.32 -21.25 6.65
N SER A 158 31.12 -21.62 6.18
CA SER A 158 29.90 -21.04 6.73
C SER A 158 29.54 -21.79 8.02
N THR A 159 30.10 -21.33 9.14
CA THR A 159 29.48 -21.60 10.44
C THR A 159 28.06 -21.02 10.43
N PRO A 160 27.06 -21.66 11.06
CA PRO A 160 25.68 -21.15 11.12
C PRO A 160 25.55 -19.94 12.06
N THR A 161 26.58 -19.11 12.17
CA THR A 161 26.56 -17.87 12.93
C THR A 161 26.24 -16.75 11.97
N GLY A 162 24.95 -16.41 11.89
CA GLY A 162 24.46 -15.15 11.35
C GLY A 162 24.75 -14.93 9.87
N ALA A 163 23.96 -15.58 9.00
CA ALA A 163 23.72 -15.01 7.67
C ALA A 163 23.31 -13.52 7.85
N PRO A 164 23.88 -12.58 7.09
CA PRO A 164 23.42 -11.20 7.14
C PRO A 164 21.95 -11.21 6.75
N ARG A 165 21.07 -10.93 7.71
CA ARG A 165 19.63 -10.69 7.52
C ARG A 165 19.42 -9.34 6.81
N GLY A 166 20.11 -9.14 5.69
CA GLY A 166 20.07 -7.94 4.86
C GLY A 166 19.23 -8.08 3.60
N GLY A 167 18.69 -9.28 3.32
CA GLY A 167 17.59 -9.43 2.38
C GLY A 167 16.35 -8.82 3.03
N ARG A 168 16.08 -7.54 2.74
CA ARG A 168 14.90 -6.80 3.19
C ARG A 168 13.66 -7.67 2.91
N GLN A 169 13.22 -8.41 3.93
CA GLN A 169 12.17 -9.40 3.78
C GLN A 169 10.94 -8.65 3.28
N LEU A 170 10.39 -9.05 2.12
CA LEU A 170 9.18 -8.44 1.61
C LEU A 170 8.13 -8.49 2.72
N GLY A 171 7.52 -7.34 3.02
CA GLY A 171 6.46 -7.29 4.01
C GLY A 171 5.35 -8.28 3.64
N ARG A 172 4.73 -8.90 4.66
CA ARG A 172 3.72 -9.97 4.49
C ARG A 172 2.71 -9.69 3.37
N ARG A 173 2.13 -8.49 3.35
CA ARG A 173 1.14 -8.08 2.33
C ARG A 173 1.72 -8.06 0.91
N ALA A 174 2.91 -7.48 0.74
CA ALA A 174 3.59 -7.43 -0.56
C ALA A 174 3.95 -8.84 -1.06
N ALA A 175 4.32 -9.74 -0.14
CA ALA A 175 4.58 -11.13 -0.47
C ALA A 175 3.31 -11.86 -0.95
N VAL A 176 2.16 -11.65 -0.31
CA VAL A 176 0.87 -12.22 -0.77
C VAL A 176 0.49 -11.63 -2.12
N THR A 177 0.58 -10.31 -2.33
CA THR A 177 0.30 -9.69 -3.63
C THR A 177 1.14 -10.30 -4.76
N LEU A 178 2.45 -10.44 -4.54
CA LEU A 178 3.35 -11.04 -5.52
C LEU A 178 3.02 -12.52 -5.78
N TRP A 179 2.72 -13.27 -4.72
CA TRP A 179 2.30 -14.67 -4.85
C TRP A 179 0.99 -14.79 -5.66
N THR A 180 -0.02 -13.97 -5.36
CA THR A 180 -1.30 -13.95 -6.07
C THR A 180 -1.10 -13.63 -7.56
N ARG A 181 -0.26 -12.64 -7.89
CA ARG A 181 0.07 -12.30 -9.28
C ARG A 181 0.72 -13.46 -10.03
N ASN A 182 1.68 -14.13 -9.39
CA ASN A 182 2.36 -15.28 -9.99
C ASN A 182 1.39 -16.46 -10.17
N ALA A 183 0.51 -16.70 -9.18
CA ALA A 183 -0.55 -17.70 -9.28
C ALA A 183 -1.53 -17.37 -10.42
N ALA A 184 -1.98 -16.12 -10.54
CA ALA A 184 -2.84 -15.66 -11.63
C ALA A 184 -2.21 -15.89 -13.01
N THR A 185 -0.90 -15.59 -13.14
CA THR A 185 -0.16 -15.79 -14.39
C THR A 185 -0.08 -17.26 -14.77
N LEU A 186 0.19 -18.15 -13.82
CA LEU A 186 0.30 -19.59 -14.06
C LEU A 186 -1.07 -20.21 -14.36
N LEU A 187 -2.10 -19.88 -13.57
CA LEU A 187 -3.45 -20.37 -13.78
C LEU A 187 -4.04 -19.88 -15.11
N GLY A 188 -3.82 -18.60 -15.44
CA GLY A 188 -4.21 -18.03 -16.74
C GLY A 188 -3.46 -18.64 -17.94
N ALA A 189 -2.26 -19.18 -17.71
CA ALA A 189 -1.53 -19.97 -18.72
C ALA A 189 -1.99 -21.44 -18.79
N GLY A 190 -3.03 -21.83 -18.05
CA GLY A 190 -3.57 -23.19 -18.01
C GLY A 190 -2.72 -24.17 -17.20
N VAL A 191 -1.81 -23.69 -16.35
CA VAL A 191 -1.02 -24.57 -15.46
C VAL A 191 -1.94 -25.15 -14.39
N PRO A 192 -1.96 -26.49 -14.18
CA PRO A 192 -2.78 -27.11 -13.14
C PRO A 192 -2.51 -26.53 -11.74
N LEU A 193 -3.56 -26.36 -10.94
CA LEU A 193 -3.50 -25.73 -9.62
C LEU A 193 -2.40 -26.29 -8.72
N ASP A 194 -2.28 -27.62 -8.62
CA ASP A 194 -1.23 -28.27 -7.80
C ASP A 194 0.18 -27.81 -8.21
N ARG A 195 0.44 -27.73 -9.51
CA ARG A 195 1.73 -27.32 -10.06
C ARG A 195 1.98 -25.83 -9.86
N ALA A 196 0.94 -25.01 -10.02
CA ALA A 196 1.00 -23.57 -9.75
C ALA A 196 1.32 -23.30 -8.26
N LEU A 197 0.67 -24.00 -7.34
CA LEU A 197 0.95 -23.90 -5.90
C LEU A 197 2.36 -24.38 -5.55
N ALA A 198 2.83 -25.47 -6.17
CA ALA A 198 4.19 -25.98 -5.97
C ALA A 198 5.24 -24.95 -6.41
N PHE A 199 5.09 -24.41 -7.62
CA PHE A 199 6.00 -23.43 -8.19
C PHE A 199 6.03 -22.15 -7.36
N THR A 200 4.86 -21.60 -7.05
CA THR A 200 4.77 -20.34 -6.29
C THR A 200 5.27 -20.48 -4.85
N ALA A 201 5.15 -21.66 -4.23
CA ALA A 201 5.73 -21.93 -2.92
C ALA A 201 7.27 -21.99 -2.95
N GLN A 202 7.86 -22.56 -4.01
CA GLN A 202 9.31 -22.68 -4.17
C GLN A 202 9.99 -21.31 -4.33
N TYR A 203 9.34 -20.39 -5.07
CA TYR A 203 9.89 -19.07 -5.37
C TYR A 203 9.32 -17.94 -4.49
N ALA A 204 8.60 -18.27 -3.41
CA ALA A 204 8.05 -17.26 -2.52
C ALA A 204 9.16 -16.54 -1.74
N SER A 205 9.22 -15.21 -1.87
CA SER A 205 10.24 -14.37 -1.22
C SER A 205 10.11 -14.29 0.31
N HIS A 206 8.98 -14.73 0.87
CA HIS A 206 8.70 -14.71 2.31
C HIS A 206 8.55 -16.14 2.84
N HIS A 207 9.48 -16.59 3.67
CA HIS A 207 9.53 -17.96 4.18
C HIS A 207 8.21 -18.42 4.84
N GLY A 208 7.59 -17.55 5.65
CA GLY A 208 6.32 -17.88 6.30
C GLY A 208 5.17 -18.09 5.31
N LEU A 209 5.19 -17.38 4.17
CA LEU A 209 4.18 -17.57 3.13
C LEU A 209 4.46 -18.85 2.34
N ALA A 210 5.73 -19.15 2.07
CA ALA A 210 6.14 -20.39 1.40
C ALA A 210 5.67 -21.64 2.16
N GLU A 211 5.78 -21.65 3.49
CA GLU A 211 5.27 -22.76 4.32
C GLU A 211 3.74 -22.81 4.28
N THR A 212 3.06 -21.68 4.42
CA THR A 212 1.59 -21.61 4.32
C THR A 212 1.09 -22.16 2.98
N VAL A 213 1.70 -21.77 1.86
CA VAL A 213 1.31 -22.27 0.52
C VAL A 213 1.59 -23.78 0.39
N ARG A 214 2.67 -24.29 1.00
CA ARG A 214 2.92 -25.75 1.08
C ARG A 214 1.85 -26.49 1.89
N GLN A 215 1.38 -25.91 3.00
CA GLN A 215 0.28 -26.46 3.80
C GLN A 215 -1.04 -26.46 3.02
N VAL A 216 -1.36 -25.33 2.37
CA VAL A 216 -2.54 -25.21 1.49
C VAL A 216 -2.49 -26.27 0.39
N ARG A 217 -1.36 -26.41 -0.31
CA ARG A 217 -1.18 -27.44 -1.35
C ARG A 217 -1.42 -28.85 -0.81
N ARG A 218 -0.87 -29.20 0.36
CA ARG A 218 -1.08 -30.53 0.98
C ARG A 218 -2.56 -30.77 1.32
N ALA A 219 -3.26 -29.75 1.82
CA ALA A 219 -4.69 -29.86 2.12
C ALA A 219 -5.52 -30.10 0.84
N VAL A 220 -5.20 -29.38 -0.24
CA VAL A 220 -5.85 -29.57 -1.55
C VAL A 220 -5.55 -30.95 -2.14
N GLN A 221 -4.30 -31.43 -2.04
CA GLN A 221 -3.94 -32.80 -2.41
C GLN A 221 -4.66 -33.85 -1.57
N GLY A 222 -4.98 -33.53 -0.32
CA GLY A 222 -5.79 -34.34 0.60
C GLY A 222 -7.30 -34.27 0.33
N GLY A 223 -7.74 -33.52 -0.69
CA GLY A 223 -9.14 -33.41 -1.10
C GLY A 223 -9.92 -32.25 -0.49
N ALA A 224 -9.29 -31.36 0.29
CA ALA A 224 -9.93 -30.13 0.73
C ALA A 224 -10.10 -29.15 -0.45
N SER A 225 -11.14 -28.32 -0.40
CA SER A 225 -11.27 -27.20 -1.35
C SER A 225 -10.11 -26.20 -1.16
N LEU A 226 -9.71 -25.51 -2.23
CA LEU A 226 -8.70 -24.46 -2.15
C LEU A 226 -9.16 -23.35 -1.20
N ALA A 227 -10.44 -22.99 -1.24
CA ALA A 227 -11.00 -21.98 -0.35
C ALA A 227 -10.88 -22.37 1.13
N ASP A 228 -11.23 -23.61 1.50
CA ASP A 228 -11.15 -24.09 2.89
C ASP A 228 -9.71 -24.16 3.38
N ALA A 229 -8.79 -24.58 2.50
CA ALA A 229 -7.37 -24.61 2.79
C ALA A 229 -6.80 -23.20 3.06
N LEU A 230 -7.22 -22.20 2.28
CA LEU A 230 -6.81 -20.80 2.48
C LEU A 230 -7.46 -20.20 3.74
N ALA A 231 -8.70 -20.55 4.06
CA ALA A 231 -9.45 -20.05 5.21
C ALA A 231 -8.78 -20.37 6.56
N GLN A 232 -8.01 -21.46 6.63
CA GLN A 232 -7.22 -21.84 7.81
C GLN A 232 -6.06 -20.87 8.10
N HIS A 233 -5.78 -19.94 7.18
CA HIS A 233 -4.67 -19.00 7.28
C HIS A 233 -5.13 -17.52 7.18
N PRO A 234 -6.00 -17.04 8.10
CA PRO A 234 -6.58 -15.68 8.07
C PRO A 234 -5.53 -14.56 8.23
N ARG A 235 -4.31 -14.93 8.67
CA ARG A 235 -3.18 -14.00 8.75
C ARG A 235 -2.69 -13.55 7.35
N TYR A 236 -2.85 -14.40 6.34
CA TYR A 236 -2.39 -14.17 4.96
C TYR A 236 -3.54 -13.90 4.00
N PHE A 237 -4.65 -14.61 4.15
CA PHE A 237 -5.81 -14.52 3.25
C PHE A 237 -7.01 -13.97 4.02
N ASP A 238 -7.54 -12.84 3.59
CA ASP A 238 -8.71 -12.22 4.21
C ASP A 238 -10.01 -12.89 3.72
N PRO A 239 -11.17 -12.62 4.37
CA PRO A 239 -12.45 -13.23 3.98
C PRO A 239 -12.86 -12.95 2.53
N LEU A 240 -12.50 -11.79 1.98
CA LEU A 240 -12.77 -11.45 0.58
C LEU A 240 -11.97 -12.38 -0.35
N PHE A 241 -10.69 -12.58 -0.06
CA PHE A 241 -9.82 -13.49 -0.80
C PHE A 241 -10.42 -14.90 -0.85
N VAL A 242 -10.77 -15.44 0.31
CA VAL A 242 -11.33 -16.79 0.44
C VAL A 242 -12.66 -16.91 -0.30
N ALA A 243 -13.55 -15.93 -0.16
CA ALA A 243 -14.87 -15.96 -0.81
C ALA A 243 -14.77 -15.91 -2.33
N MET A 244 -13.89 -15.08 -2.90
CA MET A 244 -13.70 -15.07 -4.35
C MET A 244 -13.10 -16.38 -4.85
N VAL A 245 -12.13 -16.95 -4.12
CA VAL A 245 -11.58 -18.27 -4.47
C VAL A 245 -12.64 -19.36 -4.42
N SER A 246 -13.50 -19.37 -3.39
CA SER A 246 -14.62 -20.32 -3.29
C SER A 246 -15.58 -20.24 -4.48
N ALA A 247 -15.91 -19.02 -4.91
CA ALA A 247 -16.76 -18.78 -6.08
C ALA A 247 -16.08 -19.23 -7.38
N GLY A 248 -14.79 -18.93 -7.54
CA GLY A 248 -13.97 -19.37 -8.67
C GLY A 248 -13.80 -20.88 -8.74
N GLU A 249 -13.65 -21.53 -7.59
CA GLU A 249 -13.54 -22.99 -7.48
C GLU A 249 -14.85 -23.67 -7.85
N SER A 250 -15.99 -23.16 -7.36
CA SER A 250 -17.33 -23.69 -7.67
C SER A 250 -17.72 -23.50 -9.13
N SER A 251 -17.25 -22.42 -9.77
CA SER A 251 -17.52 -22.10 -11.18
C SER A 251 -16.45 -22.61 -12.16
N GLY A 252 -15.35 -23.17 -11.66
CA GLY A 252 -14.20 -23.59 -12.47
C GLY A 252 -13.40 -22.42 -13.07
N ALA A 253 -13.64 -21.18 -12.64
CA ALA A 253 -13.04 -19.95 -13.16
C ALA A 253 -11.96 -19.37 -12.22
N LEU A 254 -11.11 -20.24 -11.65
CA LEU A 254 -10.04 -19.84 -10.73
C LEU A 254 -9.02 -18.90 -11.40
N ASP A 255 -8.73 -19.11 -12.68
CA ASP A 255 -7.88 -18.24 -13.50
C ASP A 255 -8.39 -16.79 -13.51
N VAL A 256 -9.68 -16.59 -13.78
CA VAL A 256 -10.33 -15.27 -13.81
C VAL A 256 -10.32 -14.63 -12.41
N VAL A 257 -10.61 -15.42 -11.37
CA VAL A 257 -10.64 -14.93 -9.99
C VAL A 257 -9.26 -14.49 -9.51
N PHE A 258 -8.22 -15.27 -9.77
CA PHE A 258 -6.86 -14.92 -9.36
C PHE A 258 -6.35 -13.66 -10.08
N VAL A 259 -6.74 -13.43 -11.33
CA VAL A 259 -6.46 -12.16 -12.04
C VAL A 259 -7.09 -10.98 -11.30
N ARG A 260 -8.38 -11.07 -10.97
CA ARG A 260 -9.09 -9.99 -10.25
C ARG A 260 -8.52 -9.74 -8.86
N LEU A 261 -8.13 -10.80 -8.14
CA LEU A 261 -7.43 -10.69 -6.86
C LEU A 261 -6.09 -9.97 -7.02
N SER A 262 -5.32 -10.31 -8.04
CA SER A 262 -4.05 -9.66 -8.35
C SER A 262 -4.25 -8.17 -8.59
N GLU A 263 -5.16 -7.80 -9.49
CA GLU A 263 -5.48 -6.41 -9.83
C GLU A 263 -5.89 -5.62 -8.58
N HIS A 264 -6.83 -6.14 -7.79
CA HIS A 264 -7.30 -5.48 -6.57
C HIS A 264 -6.18 -5.25 -5.53
N MET A 265 -5.31 -6.25 -5.37
CA MET A 265 -4.18 -6.16 -4.44
C MET A 265 -3.10 -5.21 -4.93
N GLU A 266 -2.84 -5.16 -6.24
CA GLU A 266 -1.89 -4.25 -6.88
C GLU A 266 -2.35 -2.80 -6.79
N GLU A 267 -3.61 -2.50 -7.12
CA GLU A 267 -4.21 -1.17 -6.97
C GLU A 267 -4.10 -0.66 -5.52
N SER A 268 -4.39 -1.54 -4.55
CA SER A 268 -4.26 -1.22 -3.12
C SER A 268 -2.81 -0.97 -2.70
N ALA A 269 -1.85 -1.71 -3.27
CA ALA A 269 -0.42 -1.52 -3.01
C ALA A 269 0.11 -0.23 -3.63
N GLU A 270 -0.31 0.08 -4.86
CA GLU A 270 0.06 1.30 -5.57
C GLU A 270 -0.45 2.54 -4.83
N LEU A 271 -1.72 2.53 -4.43
CA LEU A 271 -2.32 3.55 -3.58
C LEU A 271 -1.48 3.84 -2.34
N ARG A 272 -1.11 2.78 -1.62
CA ARG A 272 -0.30 2.90 -0.42
C ARG A 272 1.08 3.45 -0.73
N SER A 273 1.72 3.00 -1.81
CA SER A 273 3.03 3.48 -2.24
C SER A 273 3.00 4.97 -2.58
N GLN A 274 1.96 5.42 -3.31
CA GLN A 274 1.75 6.82 -3.63
C GLN A 274 1.57 7.67 -2.36
N VAL A 275 0.75 7.21 -1.41
CA VAL A 275 0.54 7.91 -0.13
C VAL A 275 1.83 7.97 0.69
N LEU A 276 2.55 6.85 0.83
CA LEU A 276 3.81 6.81 1.57
C LEU A 276 4.88 7.71 0.95
N SER A 277 4.97 7.72 -0.38
CA SER A 277 5.93 8.56 -1.11
C SER A 277 5.59 10.05 -0.97
N ALA A 278 4.30 10.41 -1.02
CA ALA A 278 3.85 11.79 -0.83
C ALA A 278 4.10 12.31 0.60
N LEU A 279 4.08 11.43 1.61
CA LEU A 279 4.34 11.78 3.01
C LEU A 279 5.83 11.90 3.35
N LEU A 280 6.73 11.38 2.50
CA LEU A 280 8.17 11.38 2.78
C LEU A 280 8.72 12.81 2.90
N TYR A 281 8.32 13.71 2.00
CA TYR A 281 8.79 15.10 2.01
C TYR A 281 8.27 15.89 3.23
N PRO A 282 6.96 15.91 3.56
CA PRO A 282 6.49 16.53 4.79
C PRO A 282 7.12 15.93 6.06
N ALA A 283 7.39 14.62 6.07
CA ALA A 283 8.08 13.99 7.20
C ALA A 283 9.52 14.50 7.35
N LEU A 284 10.28 14.62 6.26
CA LEU A 284 11.63 15.19 6.28
C LEU A 284 11.61 16.64 6.78
N LEU A 285 10.71 17.46 6.23
CA LEU A 285 10.54 18.86 6.65
C LEU A 285 10.16 18.96 8.13
N ALA A 286 9.22 18.13 8.59
CA ALA A 286 8.83 18.08 9.99
C ALA A 286 9.99 17.68 10.92
N VAL A 287 10.84 16.72 10.50
CA VAL A 287 12.04 16.34 11.24
C VAL A 287 13.02 17.51 11.33
N VAL A 288 13.33 18.17 10.22
CA VAL A 288 14.24 19.33 10.19
C VAL A 288 13.70 20.48 11.03
N ALA A 289 12.41 20.80 10.92
CA ALA A 289 11.75 21.81 11.73
C ALA A 289 11.81 21.46 13.22
N THR A 290 11.52 20.20 13.59
CA THR A 290 11.57 19.72 14.97
C THR A 290 12.98 19.84 15.56
N VAL A 291 14.00 19.43 14.81
CA VAL A 291 15.42 19.59 15.22
C VAL A 291 15.75 21.07 15.39
N GLY A 292 15.32 21.93 14.45
CA GLY A 292 15.49 23.38 14.54
C GLY A 292 14.86 23.97 15.81
N VAL A 293 13.63 23.56 16.15
CA VAL A 293 12.95 24.00 17.38
C VAL A 293 13.68 23.53 18.63
N ILE A 294 14.15 22.28 18.67
CA ILE A 294 14.92 21.76 19.80
C ILE A 294 16.21 22.56 20.00
N VAL A 295 16.94 22.85 18.93
CA VAL A 295 18.17 23.68 19.00
C VAL A 295 17.85 25.10 19.46
N LEU A 296 16.79 25.71 18.92
CA LEU A 296 16.38 27.06 19.27
C LEU A 296 16.01 27.16 20.76
N LEU A 297 15.12 26.28 21.23
CA LEU A 297 14.64 26.29 22.62
C LEU A 297 15.70 25.80 23.61
N GLY A 298 16.49 24.79 23.25
CA GLY A 298 17.44 24.13 24.15
C GLY A 298 18.79 24.85 24.28
N PHE A 299 19.22 25.58 23.24
CA PHE A 299 20.55 26.19 23.20
C PHE A 299 20.52 27.70 23.03
N VAL A 300 19.76 28.19 22.04
CA VAL A 300 19.78 29.62 21.69
C VAL A 300 19.10 30.47 22.76
N ILE A 301 17.88 30.11 23.15
CA ILE A 301 17.10 30.89 24.13
C ILE A 301 17.76 30.94 25.52
N PRO A 302 18.25 29.82 26.09
CA PRO A 302 18.89 29.88 27.42
C PRO A 302 20.17 30.71 27.42
N ARG A 303 20.97 30.66 26.35
CA ARG A 303 22.14 31.53 26.22
C ARG A 303 21.76 33.00 26.18
N PHE A 304 20.69 33.34 25.45
CA PHE A 304 20.20 34.72 25.39
C PHE A 304 19.66 35.19 26.74
N ALA A 305 18.95 34.32 27.46
CA ALA A 305 18.47 34.60 28.81
C ALA A 305 19.61 34.89 29.80
N ASN A 306 20.70 34.12 29.74
CA ASN A 306 21.88 34.35 30.59
C ASN A 306 22.52 35.71 30.30
N VAL A 307 22.71 36.06 29.03
CA VAL A 307 23.24 37.39 28.64
C VAL A 307 22.35 38.52 29.14
N LEU A 308 21.02 38.34 29.08
CA LEU A 308 20.08 39.35 29.58
C LEU A 308 20.17 39.54 31.10
N ALA A 309 20.39 38.45 31.84
CA ALA A 309 20.58 38.48 33.28
C ALA A 309 21.87 39.20 33.68
N ASP A 310 22.96 38.99 32.93
CA ASP A 310 24.26 39.63 33.16
C ASP A 310 24.22 41.15 32.96
N VAL A 311 23.34 41.64 32.07
CA VAL A 311 23.13 43.07 31.79
C VAL A 311 22.12 43.71 32.77
N GLY A 312 21.60 42.96 33.75
CA GLY A 312 20.63 43.46 34.74
C GLY A 312 19.22 43.66 34.18
N GLY A 313 18.93 43.08 33.01
CA GLY A 313 17.62 43.14 32.37
C GLY A 313 16.61 42.18 33.02
N THR A 314 15.37 42.62 33.19
CA THR A 314 14.25 41.74 33.55
C THR A 314 13.79 41.01 32.29
N LEU A 315 13.70 39.68 32.33
CA LEU A 315 13.25 38.90 31.19
C LEU A 315 11.78 39.24 30.84
N PRO A 316 11.47 39.48 29.55
CA PRO A 316 10.09 39.64 29.11
C PRO A 316 9.24 38.39 29.38
N LEU A 317 7.93 38.59 29.53
CA LEU A 317 6.96 37.50 29.75
C LEU A 317 6.97 36.46 28.62
N SER A 318 7.24 36.89 27.38
CA SER A 318 7.48 36.02 26.24
C SER A 318 8.65 35.07 26.52
N THR A 319 9.82 35.57 26.90
CA THR A 319 11.00 34.75 27.22
C THR A 319 10.77 33.78 28.37
N HIS A 320 10.00 34.16 29.40
CA HIS A 320 9.60 33.23 30.47
C HIS A 320 8.74 32.07 29.96
N LEU A 321 7.78 32.35 29.06
CA LEU A 321 6.95 31.32 28.44
C LEU A 321 7.80 30.35 27.60
N LEU A 322 8.76 30.88 26.83
CA LEU A 322 9.66 30.06 26.01
C LEU A 322 10.64 29.24 26.86
N LEU A 323 11.17 29.77 27.96
CA LEU A 323 12.01 29.03 28.90
C LEU A 323 11.22 27.91 29.59
N GLY A 324 9.97 28.17 29.97
CA GLY A 324 9.05 27.16 30.50
C GLY A 324 8.77 26.05 29.49
N ALA A 325 8.48 26.41 28.24
CA ALA A 325 8.30 25.46 27.14
C ALA A 325 9.57 24.65 26.86
N SER A 326 10.74 25.30 26.88
CA SER A 326 12.04 24.65 26.72
C SER A 326 12.31 23.63 27.83
N ALA A 327 12.04 23.98 29.09
CA ALA A 327 12.18 23.05 30.21
C ALA A 327 11.23 21.85 30.11
N LEU A 328 9.99 22.07 29.66
CA LEU A 328 9.01 21.00 29.39
C LEU A 328 9.47 20.07 28.25
N LEU A 329 10.07 20.60 27.19
CA LEU A 329 10.56 19.79 26.07
C LEU A 329 11.86 19.05 26.41
N THR A 330 12.79 19.68 27.14
CA THR A 330 14.13 19.14 27.38
C THR A 330 14.24 18.33 28.67
N LYS A 331 13.63 18.76 29.78
CA LYS A 331 13.67 18.04 31.07
C LYS A 331 12.50 17.09 31.26
N ALA A 332 11.34 17.37 30.68
CA ALA A 332 10.13 16.55 30.84
C ALA A 332 9.79 15.71 29.60
N TRP A 333 10.76 15.38 28.74
CA TRP A 333 10.54 14.50 27.57
C TRP A 333 9.97 13.13 27.97
N TRP A 334 10.41 12.58 29.12
CA TRP A 334 9.89 11.35 29.69
C TRP A 334 8.43 11.49 30.15
N LEU A 335 8.02 12.69 30.57
CA LEU A 335 6.63 13.01 30.89
C LEU A 335 5.77 12.92 29.63
N TRP A 336 6.21 13.50 28.51
CA TRP A 336 5.50 13.37 27.22
C TRP A 336 5.44 11.92 26.72
N LEU A 337 6.52 11.15 26.90
CA LEU A 337 6.55 9.73 26.56
C LEU A 337 5.56 8.93 27.44
N SER A 338 5.56 9.20 28.74
CA SER A 338 4.65 8.56 29.71
C SER A 338 3.19 8.96 29.49
N LEU A 339 2.91 10.22 29.16
CA LEU A 339 1.59 10.74 28.85
C LEU A 339 1.07 10.18 27.52
N GLY A 340 1.95 10.04 26.53
CA GLY A 340 1.63 9.37 25.27
C GLY A 340 1.34 7.88 25.47
N ALA A 341 2.14 7.18 26.27
CA ALA A 341 1.92 5.77 26.61
C ALA A 341 0.63 5.58 27.43
N ALA A 342 0.40 6.41 28.44
CA ALA A 342 -0.82 6.42 29.25
C ALA A 342 -2.04 6.76 28.40
N GLY A 343 -1.93 7.76 27.52
CA GLY A 343 -2.97 8.11 26.56
C GLY A 343 -3.28 6.97 25.60
N ALA A 344 -2.26 6.34 25.02
CA ALA A 344 -2.42 5.17 24.15
C ALA A 344 -3.07 4.00 24.89
N TYR A 345 -2.67 3.74 26.14
CA TYR A 345 -3.27 2.72 26.99
C TYR A 345 -4.73 3.04 27.30
N LEU A 346 -5.03 4.25 27.77
CA LEU A 346 -6.40 4.70 28.08
C LEU A 346 -7.29 4.64 26.84
N ILE A 347 -6.83 5.16 25.70
CA ILE A 347 -7.53 5.08 24.42
C ILE A 347 -7.75 3.62 24.02
N SER A 348 -6.73 2.76 24.11
CA SER A 348 -6.87 1.34 23.77
C SER A 348 -7.87 0.61 24.68
N SER A 349 -7.84 0.89 25.99
CA SER A 349 -8.78 0.33 26.97
C SER A 349 -10.21 0.87 26.79
N ALA A 350 -10.34 2.13 26.38
CA ALA A 350 -11.63 2.76 26.11
C ALA A 350 -12.23 2.20 24.82
N LEU A 351 -11.43 2.05 23.75
CA LEU A 351 -11.89 1.45 22.50
C LEU A 351 -12.09 -0.08 22.58
N ALA A 352 -11.56 -0.75 23.61
CA ALA A 352 -11.91 -2.14 23.89
C ALA A 352 -13.38 -2.29 24.29
N ARG A 353 -14.01 -1.24 24.83
CA ARG A 353 -15.45 -1.24 25.16
C ARG A 353 -16.27 -0.98 23.89
N PRO A 354 -17.23 -1.86 23.53
CA PRO A 354 -17.98 -1.77 22.28
C PRO A 354 -18.79 -0.48 22.16
N GLU A 355 -19.38 0.01 23.26
CA GLU A 355 -20.16 1.25 23.28
C GLU A 355 -19.31 2.50 23.05
N THR A 356 -18.14 2.58 23.69
CA THR A 356 -17.20 3.69 23.51
C THR A 356 -16.62 3.68 22.10
N ARG A 357 -16.34 2.49 21.56
CA ARG A 357 -15.93 2.31 20.17
C ARG A 357 -16.99 2.83 19.21
N ARG A 358 -18.27 2.51 19.44
CA ARG A 358 -19.40 2.99 18.63
C ARG A 358 -19.52 4.51 18.66
N ARG A 359 -19.51 5.13 19.85
CA ARG A 359 -19.56 6.60 20.01
C ARG A 359 -18.38 7.30 19.33
N TRP A 360 -17.19 6.71 19.42
CA TRP A 360 -16.00 7.22 18.75
C TRP A 360 -16.13 7.20 17.23
N HIS A 361 -16.59 6.08 16.65
CA HIS A 361 -16.83 5.98 15.21
C HIS A 361 -17.94 6.92 14.72
N ALA A 362 -18.98 7.15 15.52
CA ALA A 362 -20.02 8.12 15.23
C ALA A 362 -19.50 9.56 15.29
N ALA A 363 -18.71 9.91 16.32
CA ALA A 363 -18.11 11.24 16.46
C ALA A 363 -17.13 11.56 15.32
N ARG A 364 -16.35 10.57 14.87
CA ARG A 364 -15.47 10.71 13.69
C ARG A 364 -16.25 10.99 12.42
N LEU A 365 -17.35 10.29 12.21
CA LEU A 365 -18.22 10.50 11.04
C LEU A 365 -18.90 11.88 11.06
N ALA A 366 -19.14 12.44 12.25
CA ALA A 366 -19.69 13.79 12.41
C ALA A 366 -18.68 14.91 12.14
N TRP A 367 -17.37 14.61 12.10
CA TRP A 367 -16.35 15.64 11.86
C TRP A 367 -16.35 16.07 10.38
N PRO A 368 -16.51 17.36 10.03
CA PRO A 368 -16.82 17.78 8.67
C PRO A 368 -15.83 17.33 7.59
N TRP A 369 -14.52 17.31 7.89
CA TRP A 369 -13.48 16.91 6.93
C TRP A 369 -13.14 15.42 6.96
N ILE A 370 -13.12 14.82 8.16
CA ILE A 370 -12.69 13.43 8.37
C ILE A 370 -13.86 12.48 8.10
N GLY A 371 -15.06 12.85 8.50
CA GLY A 371 -16.27 12.07 8.31
C GLY A 371 -16.64 11.90 6.84
N ASP A 372 -16.58 12.96 6.04
CA ASP A 372 -16.81 12.87 4.60
C ASP A 372 -15.77 11.96 3.92
N LEU A 373 -14.49 12.09 4.28
CA LEU A 373 -13.43 11.24 3.76
C LEU A 373 -13.61 9.77 4.18
N GLU A 374 -13.93 9.51 5.44
CA GLU A 374 -14.15 8.17 5.99
C GLU A 374 -15.37 7.51 5.37
N LEU A 375 -16.44 8.28 5.12
CA LEU A 375 -17.64 7.79 4.46
C LEU A 375 -17.36 7.42 3.00
N LYS A 376 -16.69 8.29 2.25
CA LYS A 376 -16.28 8.04 0.86
C LYS A 376 -15.37 6.82 0.77
N TYR A 377 -14.40 6.70 1.67
CA TYR A 377 -13.53 5.53 1.75
C TYR A 377 -14.29 4.24 2.06
N SER A 378 -15.16 4.26 3.07
CA SER A 378 -15.98 3.09 3.45
C SER A 378 -16.92 2.68 2.31
N THR A 379 -17.52 3.66 1.62
CA THR A 379 -18.38 3.45 0.44
C THR A 379 -17.59 2.81 -0.69
N ALA A 380 -16.41 3.32 -1.01
CA ALA A 380 -15.56 2.77 -2.07
C ALA A 380 -15.15 1.32 -1.79
N ARG A 381 -14.74 1.03 -0.55
CA ARG A 381 -14.37 -0.33 -0.14
C ARG A 381 -15.55 -1.30 -0.16
N LEU A 382 -16.70 -0.88 0.38
CA LEU A 382 -17.91 -1.68 0.38
C LEU A 382 -18.36 -1.98 -1.05
N ALA A 383 -18.47 -0.96 -1.90
CA ALA A 383 -18.91 -1.10 -3.28
C ALA A 383 -17.93 -1.92 -4.12
N ARG A 384 -16.61 -1.77 -3.93
CA ARG A 384 -15.63 -2.61 -4.64
C ARG A 384 -15.74 -4.06 -4.24
N THR A 385 -15.82 -4.32 -2.94
CA THR A 385 -15.89 -5.68 -2.41
C THR A 385 -17.16 -6.38 -2.89
N LEU A 386 -18.30 -5.69 -2.78
CA LEU A 386 -19.58 -6.19 -3.28
C LEU A 386 -19.53 -6.43 -4.80
N GLY A 387 -19.06 -5.45 -5.58
CA GLY A 387 -18.96 -5.55 -7.04
C GLY A 387 -18.05 -6.70 -7.50
N LEU A 388 -16.88 -6.87 -6.87
CA LEU A 388 -15.96 -7.98 -7.17
C LEU A 388 -16.56 -9.35 -6.85
N LEU A 389 -17.26 -9.48 -5.72
CA LEU A 389 -17.92 -10.73 -5.32
C LEU A 389 -19.06 -11.07 -6.28
N LEU A 390 -19.95 -10.11 -6.57
CA LEU A 390 -21.06 -10.28 -7.50
C LEU A 390 -20.56 -10.65 -8.90
N LYS A 391 -19.56 -9.94 -9.40
CA LYS A 391 -18.95 -10.22 -10.71
C LYS A 391 -18.29 -11.61 -10.76
N SER A 392 -17.89 -12.15 -9.61
CA SER A 392 -17.29 -13.48 -9.48
C SER A 392 -18.35 -14.57 -9.22
N GLY A 393 -19.64 -14.25 -9.36
CA GLY A 393 -20.74 -15.19 -9.25
C GLY A 393 -21.21 -15.46 -7.81
N VAL A 394 -20.73 -14.71 -6.82
CA VAL A 394 -21.22 -14.83 -5.44
C VAL A 394 -22.62 -14.21 -5.36
N PRO A 395 -23.63 -14.93 -4.83
CA PRO A 395 -24.97 -14.36 -4.66
C PRO A 395 -24.97 -13.11 -3.77
N ALA A 396 -25.89 -12.18 -4.02
CA ALA A 396 -25.88 -10.84 -3.42
C ALA A 396 -25.91 -10.84 -1.87
N LEU A 397 -26.70 -11.71 -1.25
CA LEU A 397 -26.82 -11.76 0.20
C LEU A 397 -25.51 -12.23 0.90
N PRO A 398 -24.90 -13.37 0.52
CA PRO A 398 -23.54 -13.74 0.96
C PRO A 398 -22.50 -12.66 0.63
N ALA A 399 -22.55 -12.09 -0.57
CA ALA A 399 -21.60 -11.06 -1.00
C ALA A 399 -21.65 -9.83 -0.10
N LEU A 400 -22.86 -9.38 0.28
CA LEU A 400 -23.06 -8.25 1.18
C LEU A 400 -22.54 -8.52 2.60
N LYS A 401 -22.77 -9.72 3.12
CA LYS A 401 -22.25 -10.15 4.44
C LYS A 401 -20.73 -10.17 4.48
N ILE A 402 -20.08 -10.59 3.40
CA ILE A 402 -18.61 -10.56 3.28
C ILE A 402 -18.13 -9.11 3.09
N ALA A 403 -18.79 -8.33 2.24
CA ALA A 403 -18.45 -6.94 1.94
C ALA A 403 -18.54 -6.04 3.18
N ARG A 404 -19.39 -6.36 4.15
CA ARG A 404 -19.45 -5.71 5.46
C ARG A 404 -18.07 -5.53 6.10
N ALA A 405 -17.21 -6.56 6.05
CA ALA A 405 -15.88 -6.51 6.67
C ALA A 405 -14.92 -5.50 6.02
N SER A 406 -15.22 -5.04 4.80
CA SER A 406 -14.43 -4.03 4.09
C SER A 406 -14.74 -2.59 4.54
N ALA A 407 -15.90 -2.35 5.17
CA ALA A 407 -16.25 -1.05 5.72
C ALA A 407 -15.45 -0.79 7.01
N THR A 408 -14.74 0.33 7.07
CA THR A 408 -13.89 0.67 8.23
C THR A 408 -14.65 1.23 9.42
N ASN A 409 -15.83 1.81 9.18
CA ASN A 409 -16.65 2.42 10.22
C ASN A 409 -17.75 1.45 10.69
N LEU A 410 -17.90 1.30 12.02
CA LEU A 410 -18.90 0.40 12.60
C LEU A 410 -20.35 0.80 12.26
N MET A 411 -20.64 2.09 12.13
CA MET A 411 -21.98 2.56 11.75
C MET A 411 -22.34 2.09 10.33
N VAL A 412 -21.36 2.11 9.42
CA VAL A 412 -21.54 1.58 8.06
C VAL A 412 -21.73 0.06 8.10
N GLN A 413 -20.97 -0.66 8.92
CA GLN A 413 -21.15 -2.11 9.10
C GLN A 413 -22.54 -2.48 9.63
N GLU A 414 -23.04 -1.76 10.63
CA GLU A 414 -24.38 -1.97 11.20
C GLU A 414 -25.48 -1.67 10.17
N SER A 415 -25.28 -0.66 9.31
CA SER A 415 -26.19 -0.35 8.20
C SER A 415 -26.20 -1.48 7.17
N VAL A 416 -25.03 -2.02 6.83
CA VAL A 416 -24.90 -3.17 5.92
C VAL A 416 -25.54 -4.42 6.51
N ASP A 417 -25.41 -4.67 7.82
CA ASP A 417 -26.08 -5.79 8.50
C ASP A 417 -27.61 -5.70 8.38
N ARG A 418 -28.17 -4.49 8.60
CA ARG A 418 -29.61 -4.24 8.42
C ARG A 418 -30.04 -4.41 6.97
N ALA A 419 -29.23 -3.92 6.03
CA ALA A 419 -29.50 -4.08 4.61
C ALA A 419 -29.45 -5.55 4.18
N ALA A 420 -28.55 -6.35 4.75
CA ALA A 420 -28.52 -7.80 4.51
C ALA A 420 -29.76 -8.52 5.06
N ALA A 421 -30.28 -8.11 6.21
CA ALA A 421 -31.54 -8.64 6.74
C ALA A 421 -32.73 -8.27 5.83
N ALA A 422 -32.84 -7.00 5.44
CA ALA A 422 -33.90 -6.52 4.55
C ALA A 422 -33.85 -7.20 3.16
N LEU A 423 -32.65 -7.40 2.61
CA LEU A 423 -32.47 -8.12 1.35
C LEU A 423 -32.88 -9.60 1.45
N ALA A 424 -32.65 -10.24 2.61
CA ALA A 424 -33.13 -11.60 2.85
C ALA A 424 -34.67 -11.68 2.92
N GLU A 425 -35.32 -10.58 3.29
CA GLU A 425 -36.79 -10.42 3.26
C GLU A 425 -37.33 -9.98 1.89
N GLY A 426 -36.46 -9.80 0.89
CA GLY A 426 -36.83 -9.41 -0.48
C GLY A 426 -36.95 -7.89 -0.70
N SER A 427 -36.49 -7.07 0.25
CA SER A 427 -36.44 -5.62 0.08
C SER A 427 -35.25 -5.19 -0.80
N ALA A 428 -35.41 -4.06 -1.50
CA ALA A 428 -34.36 -3.48 -2.32
C ALA A 428 -33.15 -3.00 -1.47
N LEU A 429 -31.95 -3.12 -2.04
CA LEU A 429 -30.69 -2.84 -1.36
C LEU A 429 -30.47 -1.33 -1.13
N ALA A 430 -30.74 -0.51 -2.14
CA ALA A 430 -30.53 0.94 -2.09
C ALA A 430 -31.29 1.63 -0.94
N PRO A 431 -32.63 1.46 -0.79
CA PRO A 431 -33.36 2.09 0.32
C PRO A 431 -32.89 1.58 1.69
N SER A 432 -32.43 0.33 1.77
CA SER A 432 -31.92 -0.25 3.01
C SER A 432 -30.58 0.35 3.48
N LEU A 433 -29.83 0.97 2.57
CA LEU A 433 -28.57 1.68 2.85
C LEU A 433 -28.75 3.21 2.91
N ALA A 434 -29.99 3.69 2.76
CA ALA A 434 -30.31 5.11 2.77
C ALA A 434 -29.90 5.77 4.10
N GLY A 435 -29.44 7.02 4.01
CA GLY A 435 -28.94 7.78 5.17
C GLY A 435 -27.56 7.35 5.69
N THR A 436 -26.96 6.31 5.11
CA THR A 436 -25.57 5.91 5.42
C THR A 436 -24.65 6.22 4.25
N LEU A 437 -24.97 5.75 3.04
CA LEU A 437 -24.12 5.98 1.87
C LEU A 437 -24.42 7.33 1.20
N PRO A 438 -23.45 7.91 0.48
CA PRO A 438 -23.68 9.11 -0.31
C PRO A 438 -24.78 8.95 -1.38
N PRO A 439 -25.51 10.02 -1.75
CA PRO A 439 -26.65 9.94 -2.66
C PRO A 439 -26.34 9.32 -4.02
N LEU A 440 -25.18 9.64 -4.61
CA LEU A 440 -24.76 9.09 -5.90
C LEU A 440 -24.54 7.57 -5.81
N ALA A 441 -23.96 7.07 -4.72
CA ALA A 441 -23.79 5.64 -4.49
C ALA A 441 -25.14 4.93 -4.42
N LEU A 442 -26.09 5.48 -3.66
CA LEU A 442 -27.45 4.93 -3.52
C LEU A 442 -28.18 4.89 -4.87
N GLN A 443 -28.10 5.96 -5.65
CA GLN A 443 -28.73 6.03 -6.97
C GLN A 443 -28.16 4.97 -7.92
N MET A 444 -26.83 4.80 -7.95
CA MET A 444 -26.19 3.82 -8.81
C MET A 444 -26.49 2.38 -8.37
N ILE A 445 -26.58 2.12 -7.06
CA ILE A 445 -27.01 0.82 -6.54
C ILE A 445 -28.45 0.54 -6.94
N ALA A 446 -29.36 1.51 -6.81
CA ALA A 446 -30.76 1.36 -7.21
C ALA A 446 -30.89 1.04 -8.70
N VAL A 447 -30.21 1.83 -9.56
CA VAL A 447 -30.21 1.59 -11.01
C VAL A 447 -29.58 0.24 -11.36
N GLY A 448 -28.54 -0.19 -10.63
CA GLY A 448 -27.91 -1.50 -10.84
C GLY A 448 -28.79 -2.66 -10.43
N GLU A 449 -29.55 -2.51 -9.35
CA GLU A 449 -30.55 -3.49 -8.92
C GLU A 449 -31.70 -3.59 -9.91
N GLU A 450 -32.26 -2.47 -10.36
CA GLU A 450 -33.36 -2.42 -11.35
C GLU A 450 -32.95 -2.96 -12.73
N SER A 451 -31.72 -2.68 -13.16
CA SER A 451 -31.20 -3.10 -14.47
C SER A 451 -30.50 -4.47 -14.46
N GLY A 452 -30.37 -5.12 -13.29
CA GLY A 452 -29.66 -6.38 -13.13
C GLY A 452 -28.15 -6.27 -13.42
N ARG A 453 -27.55 -5.10 -13.22
CA ARG A 453 -26.12 -4.79 -13.45
C ARG A 453 -25.45 -4.25 -12.18
N LEU A 454 -25.82 -4.79 -11.04
CA LEU A 454 -25.37 -4.34 -9.73
C LEU A 454 -23.84 -4.47 -9.59
N GLU A 455 -23.26 -5.53 -10.14
CA GLU A 455 -21.82 -5.79 -10.16
C GLU A 455 -21.01 -4.64 -10.79
N ASP A 456 -21.40 -4.20 -11.98
CA ASP A 456 -20.66 -3.19 -12.73
C ASP A 456 -20.89 -1.79 -12.15
N LEU A 457 -22.11 -1.48 -11.71
CA LEU A 457 -22.40 -0.19 -11.09
C LEU A 457 -21.78 -0.07 -9.69
N CYS A 458 -21.69 -1.13 -8.90
CA CYS A 458 -20.93 -1.13 -7.66
C CYS A 458 -19.43 -0.88 -7.89
N LEU A 459 -18.82 -1.50 -8.91
CA LEU A 459 -17.43 -1.22 -9.27
C LEU A 459 -17.26 0.25 -9.71
N ARG A 460 -18.20 0.80 -10.49
CA ARG A 460 -18.16 2.20 -10.91
C ARG A 460 -18.33 3.19 -9.74
N VAL A 461 -19.20 2.89 -8.78
CA VAL A 461 -19.31 3.64 -7.51
C VAL A 461 -17.96 3.62 -6.81
N ALA A 462 -17.35 2.44 -6.70
CA ALA A 462 -16.08 2.30 -6.04
C ALA A 462 -14.97 3.13 -6.69
N ASP A 463 -14.88 3.12 -8.02
CA ASP A 463 -13.85 3.87 -8.76
C ASP A 463 -14.02 5.38 -8.60
N THR A 464 -15.28 5.83 -8.59
CA THR A 464 -15.64 7.23 -8.37
C THR A 464 -15.17 7.71 -6.99
N TYR A 465 -15.54 6.98 -5.93
CA TYR A 465 -15.20 7.36 -4.57
C TYR A 465 -13.72 7.13 -4.22
N ASP A 466 -13.06 6.12 -4.79
CA ASP A 466 -11.60 6.00 -4.68
C ASP A 466 -10.89 7.20 -5.29
N GLY A 467 -11.36 7.65 -6.46
CA GLY A 467 -10.84 8.85 -7.11
C GLY A 467 -11.01 10.10 -6.24
N GLU A 468 -12.15 10.25 -5.56
CA GLU A 468 -12.38 11.33 -4.61
C GLU A 468 -11.50 11.22 -3.37
N VAL A 469 -11.37 10.04 -2.78
CA VAL A 469 -10.49 9.79 -1.63
C VAL A 469 -9.03 10.11 -1.98
N ARG A 470 -8.54 9.66 -3.14
CA ARG A 470 -7.19 9.98 -3.64
C ARG A 470 -6.99 11.49 -3.78
N ARG A 471 -7.98 12.20 -4.33
CA ARG A 471 -7.93 13.67 -4.48
C ARG A 471 -7.88 14.36 -3.11
N SER A 472 -8.77 14.02 -2.19
CA SER A 472 -8.80 14.58 -0.84
C SER A 472 -7.51 14.32 -0.07
N LEU A 473 -6.95 13.11 -0.16
CA LEU A 473 -5.66 12.77 0.46
C LEU A 473 -4.52 13.62 -0.12
N ARG A 474 -4.44 13.77 -1.45
CA ARG A 474 -3.41 14.61 -2.10
C ARG A 474 -3.52 16.07 -1.68
N THR A 475 -4.73 16.63 -1.66
CA THR A 475 -4.96 18.00 -1.19
C THR A 475 -4.56 18.16 0.27
N GLY A 476 -4.94 17.23 1.14
CA GLY A 476 -4.57 17.26 2.56
C GLY A 476 -3.05 17.22 2.78
N VAL A 477 -2.34 16.35 2.04
CA VAL A 477 -0.87 16.28 2.08
C VAL A 477 -0.23 17.58 1.54
N ALA A 478 -0.75 18.15 0.45
CA ALA A 478 -0.23 19.39 -0.12
C ALA A 478 -0.41 20.60 0.82
N LEU A 479 -1.48 20.64 1.61
CA LEU A 479 -1.72 21.70 2.59
C LEU A 479 -0.82 21.59 3.83
N LEU A 480 -0.25 20.41 4.09
CA LEU A 480 0.62 20.17 5.24
C LEU A 480 1.92 20.98 5.14
N GLU A 481 2.48 21.15 3.94
CA GLU A 481 3.71 21.91 3.74
C GLU A 481 3.56 23.41 4.08
N PRO A 482 2.62 24.16 3.49
CA PRO A 482 2.38 25.55 3.88
C PRO A 482 2.06 25.70 5.36
N ALA A 483 1.27 24.78 5.93
CA ALA A 483 0.96 24.81 7.35
C ALA A 483 2.21 24.66 8.22
N LEU A 484 3.12 23.73 7.91
CA LEU A 484 4.38 23.55 8.63
C LEU A 484 5.27 24.80 8.53
N ILE A 485 5.36 25.42 7.35
CA ILE A 485 6.14 26.66 7.16
C ILE A 485 5.56 27.81 7.99
N VAL A 486 4.24 27.99 7.97
CA VAL A 486 3.56 29.04 8.76
C VAL A 486 3.74 28.81 10.25
N ILE A 487 3.59 27.58 10.74
CA ILE A 487 3.80 27.24 12.16
C ILE A 487 5.25 27.51 12.57
N PHE A 488 6.22 27.05 11.77
CA PHE A 488 7.64 27.26 12.06
C PHE A 488 8.01 28.75 12.01
N GLY A 489 7.54 29.49 11.00
CA GLY A 489 7.75 30.92 10.87
C GLY A 489 7.12 31.72 12.00
N ALA A 490 5.90 31.36 12.43
CA ALA A 490 5.24 31.98 13.57
C ALA A 490 6.03 31.73 14.87
N LEU A 491 6.57 30.53 15.06
CA LEU A 491 7.40 30.20 16.21
C LEU A 491 8.72 31.00 16.22
N VAL A 492 9.44 31.03 15.10
CA VAL A 492 10.68 31.82 14.97
C VAL A 492 10.39 33.31 15.15
N GLY A 493 9.33 33.82 14.55
CA GLY A 493 8.89 35.21 14.70
C GLY A 493 8.54 35.56 16.15
N PHE A 494 7.83 34.67 16.86
CA PHE A 494 7.53 34.83 18.28
C PHE A 494 8.81 34.91 19.13
N VAL A 495 9.81 34.09 18.83
CA VAL A 495 11.12 34.12 19.50
C VAL A 495 11.85 35.44 19.20
N ALA A 496 11.90 35.85 17.94
CA ALA A 496 12.57 37.08 17.51
C ALA A 496 11.95 38.33 18.14
N LEU A 497 10.61 38.39 18.22
CA LEU A 497 9.90 39.48 18.91
C LEU A 497 10.22 39.52 20.41
N GLY A 498 10.30 38.36 21.07
CA GLY A 498 10.71 38.29 22.47
C GLY A 498 12.14 38.81 22.69
N MET A 499 13.06 38.48 21.77
CA MET A 499 14.44 39.00 21.80
C MET A 499 14.48 40.51 21.55
N LEU A 500 13.70 41.02 20.60
CA LEU A 500 13.64 42.45 20.30
C LEU A 500 13.09 43.26 21.48
N GLN A 501 12.02 42.78 22.11
CA GLN A 501 11.47 43.37 23.33
C GLN A 501 12.51 43.41 24.47
N ALA A 502 13.27 42.33 24.63
CA ALA A 502 14.33 42.25 25.63
C ALA A 502 15.41 43.32 25.41
N ILE A 503 15.85 43.52 24.16
CA ILE A 503 16.86 44.52 23.80
C ILE A 503 16.33 45.95 24.04
N TYR A 504 15.12 46.27 23.58
CA TYR A 504 14.54 47.59 23.77
C TYR A 504 14.29 47.91 25.24
N GLY A 505 13.89 46.92 26.04
CA GLY A 505 13.67 47.09 27.48
C GLY A 505 14.94 47.46 28.26
N ILE A 506 16.11 47.02 27.79
CA ILE A 506 17.40 47.43 28.38
C ILE A 506 17.71 48.89 28.03
N ASN A 507 17.52 49.30 26.77
CA ASN A 507 17.85 50.66 26.32
C ASN A 507 17.00 51.72 27.05
N LEU A 508 15.71 51.46 27.26
CA LEU A 508 14.80 52.36 27.99
C LEU A 508 15.08 52.46 29.51
N LYS A 509 15.89 51.56 30.08
CA LYS A 509 16.31 51.63 31.50
C LYS A 509 17.68 52.32 31.67
N VAL A 510 18.45 52.46 30.58
CA VAL A 510 19.82 53.00 30.57
C VAL A 510 19.85 54.49 30.17
N SER A 511 18.78 55.01 29.56
CA SER A 511 18.50 56.46 29.46
C SER A 511 17.59 56.90 30.60
#